data_AF-A0A9E7BYY3-F1
#
_entry.id   AF-A0A9E7BYY3-F1
#
_cell.length_a   1.000
_cell.length_b   1.000
_cell.length_c   1.000
_cell.angle_alpha   90.00
_cell.angle_beta   90.00
_cell.angle_gamma   90.00
#
_symmetry.space_group_name_H-M   'P 1'
#
loop_
_entity.id
_entity.type
_entity.pdbx_description
1 polymer ?
#
loop_
_entity_poly.entity_id
_entity_poly.type
_entity_poly.pdbx_seq_one_letter_code
_entity_poly.pdbx_strand_id
1 'polypeptide(L)'
;MRRVRYDDVPWDDHAALKELAGSRDLDPHPKFCPSDRFELVRIVNERLLSVDPTEYVAAMRISRVHKFWSERNRDPALAAHHTHLRRVWLWEALCRQPSDAHRAAILNALGEWRPSADAQHVADDAVRVIAVCTVPHELVRLARSLREGDPALPHLAVIAAHRAVAYADISAAGDPRAAGERSMARHSLAACLRRTDRSRDAVELARATIAVQSDGPVGWTILTGATRDLHGGASAVEVVDEAVDRMGVEVAAADPYFASAAAAAYRAAGMPGHADAWQLAAEPLNGHSQPSRQEALERAGQFAAVLRQRRQHGEAGLIEHLVAQARRAIAPAPG
;
A
#
# COMPACT_ATOMS: atom_id res chain seq x y z
N MET A 1 -23.38 19.53 -18.18
CA MET A 1 -21.95 19.68 -18.52
C MET A 1 -21.79 19.39 -20.01
N ARG A 2 -21.40 20.38 -20.82
CA ARG A 2 -21.04 20.14 -22.23
C ARG A 2 -19.70 19.41 -22.25
N ARG A 3 -19.61 18.25 -22.90
CA ARG A 3 -18.32 17.64 -23.26
C ARG A 3 -17.67 18.55 -24.29
N VAL A 4 -16.60 19.22 -23.90
CA VAL A 4 -15.75 19.97 -24.83
C VAL A 4 -15.02 18.93 -25.67
N ARG A 5 -15.16 18.99 -27.00
CA ARG A 5 -14.39 18.14 -27.92
C ARG A 5 -13.01 18.75 -28.08
N TYR A 6 -11.97 17.91 -28.00
CA TYR A 6 -10.57 18.36 -28.01
C TYR A 6 -10.18 19.15 -29.27
N ASP A 7 -10.82 18.85 -30.40
CA ASP A 7 -10.53 19.49 -31.70
C ASP A 7 -11.03 20.94 -31.77
N ASP A 8 -11.92 21.35 -30.87
CA ASP A 8 -12.58 22.66 -30.88
C ASP A 8 -11.89 23.68 -29.93
N VAL A 9 -10.78 23.30 -29.29
CA VAL A 9 -10.08 24.15 -28.32
C VAL A 9 -9.08 25.05 -29.06
N PRO A 10 -9.21 26.39 -28.98
CA PRO A 10 -8.19 27.28 -29.50
C PRO A 10 -6.92 27.15 -28.65
N TRP A 11 -5.90 26.50 -29.20
CA TRP A 11 -4.64 26.12 -28.52
C TRP A 11 -3.76 27.29 -28.05
N ASP A 12 -4.15 28.52 -28.38
CA ASP A 12 -3.48 29.76 -27.97
C ASP A 12 -4.27 30.50 -26.87
N ASP A 13 -5.45 29.98 -26.46
CA ASP A 13 -6.28 30.57 -25.41
C ASP A 13 -5.93 29.99 -24.02
N HIS A 14 -5.23 30.82 -23.25
CA HIS A 14 -4.74 30.49 -21.93
C HIS A 14 -5.85 30.24 -20.88
N ALA A 15 -7.05 30.80 -21.08
CA ALA A 15 -8.19 30.57 -20.20
C ALA A 15 -8.87 29.22 -20.52
N ALA A 16 -9.04 28.91 -21.81
CA ALA A 16 -9.57 27.62 -22.26
C ALA A 16 -8.67 26.44 -21.87
N LEU A 17 -7.34 26.61 -21.96
CA LEU A 17 -6.37 25.60 -21.51
C LEU A 17 -6.41 25.37 -19.99
N LYS A 18 -6.70 26.40 -19.19
CA LYS A 18 -6.88 26.27 -17.73
C LYS A 18 -8.18 25.57 -17.36
N GLU A 19 -9.25 25.77 -18.15
CA GLU A 19 -10.51 25.06 -17.98
C GLU A 19 -10.35 23.56 -18.35
N LEU A 20 -9.62 23.24 -19.43
CA LEU A 20 -9.27 21.86 -19.77
C LEU A 20 -8.33 21.19 -18.76
N ALA A 21 -7.37 21.93 -18.21
CA ALA A 21 -6.50 21.46 -17.12
C ALA A 21 -7.28 21.14 -15.83
N GLY A 22 -8.54 21.57 -15.72
CA GLY A 22 -9.47 21.21 -14.64
C GLY A 22 -10.41 20.05 -14.99
N SER A 23 -10.31 19.47 -16.19
CA SER A 23 -11.16 18.35 -16.62
C SER A 23 -10.62 17.00 -16.15
N ARG A 24 -11.53 16.12 -15.71
CA ARG A 24 -11.27 14.69 -15.42
C ARG A 24 -10.77 13.90 -16.63
N ASP A 25 -10.87 14.48 -17.83
CA ASP A 25 -10.39 13.89 -19.06
C ASP A 25 -8.84 13.79 -19.15
N LEU A 26 -8.13 14.48 -18.26
CA LEU A 26 -6.68 14.40 -18.08
C LEU A 26 -6.24 13.40 -17.01
N ASP A 27 -7.18 12.78 -16.29
CA ASP A 27 -6.85 11.70 -15.37
C ASP A 27 -6.30 10.52 -16.19
N PRO A 28 -5.09 10.03 -15.90
CA PRO A 28 -4.52 8.92 -16.65
C PRO A 28 -5.40 7.68 -16.44
N HIS A 29 -6.06 7.24 -17.52
CA HIS A 29 -6.85 6.01 -17.49
C HIS A 29 -5.89 4.80 -17.50
N PRO A 30 -6.03 3.83 -16.57
CA PRO A 30 -5.01 2.80 -16.31
C PRO A 30 -4.81 1.75 -17.42
N LYS A 31 -5.43 1.90 -18.59
CA LYS A 31 -5.32 0.90 -19.67
C LYS A 31 -4.92 1.44 -21.04
N PHE A 32 -5.11 2.72 -21.32
CA PHE A 32 -4.65 3.37 -22.55
C PHE A 32 -4.64 4.87 -22.28
N CYS A 33 -3.50 5.52 -22.49
CA CYS A 33 -3.47 6.95 -22.71
C CYS A 33 -3.47 7.14 -24.24
N PRO A 34 -4.62 7.46 -24.88
CA PRO A 34 -4.63 7.76 -26.31
C PRO A 34 -3.60 8.86 -26.61
N SER A 35 -2.93 8.77 -27.75
CA SER A 35 -1.89 9.70 -28.23
C SER A 35 -2.22 11.18 -28.00
N ASP A 36 -3.50 11.49 -28.16
CA ASP A 36 -4.14 12.80 -28.13
C ASP A 36 -4.24 13.36 -26.70
N ARG A 37 -4.38 12.49 -25.69
CA ARG A 37 -4.29 12.89 -24.26
C ARG A 37 -2.85 13.09 -23.81
N PHE A 38 -1.92 12.31 -24.35
CA PHE A 38 -0.49 12.48 -24.11
C PHE A 38 0.00 13.81 -24.69
N GLU A 39 -0.49 14.17 -25.87
CA GLU A 39 -0.21 15.44 -26.54
C GLU A 39 -0.82 16.64 -25.79
N LEU A 40 -2.03 16.50 -25.22
CA LEU A 40 -2.62 17.53 -24.37
C LEU A 40 -1.82 17.77 -23.08
N VAL A 41 -1.41 16.70 -22.40
CA VAL A 41 -0.51 16.78 -21.24
C VAL A 41 0.83 17.41 -21.64
N ARG A 42 1.37 17.06 -22.80
CA ARG A 42 2.60 17.64 -23.35
C ARG A 42 2.45 19.14 -23.62
N ILE A 43 1.39 19.58 -24.28
CA ILE A 43 1.14 21.00 -24.64
C ILE A 43 0.91 21.88 -23.40
N VAL A 44 0.11 21.41 -22.43
CA VAL A 44 -0.07 22.12 -21.15
C VAL A 44 1.26 22.22 -20.38
N ASN A 45 2.14 21.23 -20.50
CA ASN A 45 3.44 21.26 -19.83
C ASN A 45 4.52 22.07 -20.57
N GLU A 46 4.49 22.09 -21.91
CA GLU A 46 5.47 22.80 -22.73
C GLU A 46 5.12 24.28 -22.87
N ARG A 47 3.87 24.63 -23.17
CA ARG A 47 3.47 26.02 -23.44
C ARG A 47 3.19 26.83 -22.18
N LEU A 48 2.56 26.22 -21.18
CA LEU A 48 2.14 26.90 -19.95
C LEU A 48 3.26 26.92 -18.90
N LEU A 49 4.16 25.93 -18.93
CA LEU A 49 5.20 25.73 -17.91
C LEU A 49 6.64 25.66 -18.45
N SER A 50 6.85 25.62 -19.78
CA SER A 50 8.17 25.69 -20.45
C SER A 50 9.21 24.65 -20.01
N VAL A 51 8.93 23.34 -20.16
CA VAL A 51 9.86 22.28 -19.68
C VAL A 51 10.02 21.09 -20.65
N ASP A 52 11.21 20.44 -20.69
CA ASP A 52 11.64 19.30 -21.57
C ASP A 52 11.37 17.83 -21.04
N PRO A 53 10.93 16.85 -21.87
CA PRO A 53 10.26 15.59 -21.45
C PRO A 53 11.07 14.36 -20.96
N THR A 54 12.40 14.30 -21.02
CA THR A 54 13.11 13.01 -20.77
C THR A 54 13.40 12.72 -19.28
N GLU A 55 12.44 12.03 -18.61
CA GLU A 55 12.51 11.32 -17.32
C GLU A 55 12.93 12.10 -16.04
N TYR A 56 12.41 11.72 -14.86
CA TYR A 56 12.33 12.51 -13.61
C TYR A 56 11.43 13.76 -13.70
N VAL A 57 11.57 14.57 -14.75
CA VAL A 57 10.79 15.78 -14.95
C VAL A 57 9.30 15.47 -15.07
N ALA A 58 8.93 14.36 -15.72
CA ALA A 58 7.55 13.89 -15.81
C ALA A 58 6.89 13.66 -14.43
N ALA A 59 7.60 13.02 -13.48
CA ALA A 59 7.08 12.79 -12.14
C ALA A 59 6.91 14.10 -11.35
N MET A 60 7.88 15.03 -11.48
CA MET A 60 7.79 16.36 -10.87
C MET A 60 6.68 17.21 -11.49
N ARG A 61 6.39 17.06 -12.79
CA ARG A 61 5.26 17.72 -13.48
C ARG A 61 3.93 17.21 -12.96
N ILE A 62 3.74 15.89 -12.92
CA ILE A 62 2.50 15.28 -12.43
C ILE A 62 2.28 15.66 -10.95
N SER A 63 3.35 15.71 -10.15
CA SER A 63 3.30 16.20 -8.76
C SER A 63 2.81 17.65 -8.65
N ARG A 64 3.24 18.54 -9.57
CA ARG A 64 2.76 19.94 -9.61
C ARG A 64 1.29 20.03 -10.00
N VAL A 65 0.82 19.22 -10.96
CA VAL A 65 -0.60 19.14 -11.35
C VAL A 65 -1.45 18.73 -10.15
N HIS A 66 -1.09 17.63 -9.48
CA HIS A 66 -1.83 17.18 -8.30
C HIS A 66 -1.76 18.15 -7.13
N LYS A 67 -0.64 18.87 -6.94
CA LYS A 67 -0.55 19.97 -5.96
C LYS A 67 -1.58 21.05 -6.28
N PHE A 68 -1.57 21.55 -7.52
CA PHE A 68 -2.48 22.59 -7.97
C PHE A 68 -3.95 22.18 -7.79
N TRP A 69 -4.30 20.93 -8.14
CA TRP A 69 -5.65 20.42 -7.94
C TRP A 69 -6.04 20.26 -6.48
N SER A 70 -5.14 19.75 -5.63
CA SER A 70 -5.36 19.67 -4.19
C SER A 70 -5.68 21.04 -3.59
N GLU A 71 -4.93 22.07 -3.97
CA GLU A 71 -5.10 23.46 -3.48
C GLU A 71 -6.39 24.13 -3.99
N ARG A 72 -6.93 23.69 -5.13
CA ARG A 72 -8.09 24.30 -5.79
C ARG A 72 -9.41 23.58 -5.52
N ASN A 73 -9.36 22.32 -5.08
CA ASN A 73 -10.56 21.53 -4.91
C ASN A 73 -11.30 21.91 -3.62
N ARG A 74 -12.61 22.15 -3.74
CA ARG A 74 -13.48 22.46 -2.59
C ARG A 74 -13.99 21.20 -1.88
N ASP A 75 -13.94 20.04 -2.55
CA ASP A 75 -14.26 18.75 -1.96
C ASP A 75 -13.02 18.20 -1.23
N PRO A 76 -13.06 18.05 0.11
CA PRO A 76 -11.93 17.55 0.89
C PRO A 76 -11.47 16.15 0.47
N ALA A 77 -12.38 15.28 0.01
CA ALA A 77 -12.03 13.92 -0.40
C ALA A 77 -11.22 13.91 -1.70
N LEU A 78 -11.57 14.77 -2.66
CA LEU A 78 -10.81 14.92 -3.91
C LEU A 78 -9.47 15.64 -3.67
N ALA A 79 -9.44 16.64 -2.79
CA ALA A 79 -8.19 17.30 -2.40
C ALA A 79 -7.20 16.30 -1.73
N ALA A 80 -7.71 15.47 -0.81
CA ALA A 80 -6.93 14.41 -0.19
C ALA A 80 -6.41 13.41 -1.22
N HIS A 81 -7.27 12.96 -2.14
CA HIS A 81 -6.89 12.04 -3.21
C HIS A 81 -5.70 12.57 -4.05
N HIS A 82 -5.76 13.82 -4.52
CA HIS A 82 -4.64 14.40 -5.27
C HIS A 82 -3.38 14.58 -4.41
N THR A 83 -3.53 14.90 -3.13
CA THR A 83 -2.40 14.96 -2.19
C THR A 83 -1.70 13.60 -2.05
N HIS A 84 -2.46 12.51 -1.99
CA HIS A 84 -1.91 11.16 -1.94
C HIS A 84 -1.21 10.76 -3.24
N LEU A 85 -1.84 10.99 -4.40
CA LEU A 85 -1.22 10.71 -5.69
C LEU A 85 0.10 11.47 -5.85
N ARG A 86 0.11 12.76 -5.49
CA ARG A 86 1.31 13.58 -5.46
C ARG A 86 2.44 12.93 -4.65
N ARG A 87 2.15 12.42 -3.44
CA ARG A 87 3.14 11.77 -2.58
C ARG A 87 3.66 10.48 -3.20
N VAL A 88 2.80 9.63 -3.75
CA VAL A 88 3.20 8.40 -4.44
C VAL A 88 4.16 8.72 -5.58
N TRP A 89 3.85 9.70 -6.44
CA TRP A 89 4.71 10.08 -7.55
C TRP A 89 6.09 10.60 -7.11
N LEU A 90 6.14 11.42 -6.06
CA LEU A 90 7.40 11.93 -5.51
C LEU A 90 8.25 10.81 -4.91
N TRP A 91 7.64 9.87 -4.19
CA TRP A 91 8.36 8.71 -3.67
C TRP A 91 8.84 7.76 -4.76
N GLU A 92 8.04 7.53 -5.80
CA GLU A 92 8.47 6.72 -6.94
C GLU A 92 9.66 7.39 -7.66
N ALA A 93 9.65 8.72 -7.78
CA ALA A 93 10.78 9.47 -8.32
C ALA A 93 12.06 9.27 -7.49
N LEU A 94 11.95 9.16 -6.15
CA LEU A 94 13.10 8.82 -5.29
C LEU A 94 13.62 7.40 -5.54
N CYS A 95 12.73 6.44 -5.80
CA CYS A 95 13.11 5.05 -6.15
C CYS A 95 13.87 4.93 -7.48
N ARG A 96 13.85 5.96 -8.33
CA ARG A 96 14.63 6.00 -9.58
C ARG A 96 16.08 6.45 -9.38
N GLN A 97 16.53 6.58 -8.13
CA GLN A 97 17.89 7.00 -7.76
C GLN A 97 18.32 8.31 -8.44
N PRO A 98 17.58 9.42 -8.23
CA PRO A 98 17.92 10.70 -8.81
C PRO A 98 19.23 11.24 -8.22
N SER A 99 19.88 12.18 -8.92
CA SER A 99 21.05 12.92 -8.41
C SER A 99 20.74 13.62 -7.08
N ASP A 100 21.76 13.93 -6.29
CA ASP A 100 21.59 14.52 -4.94
C ASP A 100 20.81 15.84 -4.96
N ALA A 101 21.06 16.70 -5.95
CA ALA A 101 20.32 17.95 -6.13
C ALA A 101 18.82 17.70 -6.35
N HIS A 102 18.47 16.69 -7.17
CA HIS A 102 17.10 16.32 -7.46
C HIS A 102 16.43 15.59 -6.29
N ARG A 103 17.18 14.74 -5.57
CA ARG A 103 16.73 14.09 -4.33
C ARG A 103 16.33 15.14 -3.30
N ALA A 104 17.19 16.14 -3.06
CA ALA A 104 16.90 17.24 -2.15
C ALA A 104 15.63 18.01 -2.57
N ALA A 105 15.47 18.28 -3.87
CA ALA A 105 14.27 18.94 -4.39
C ALA A 105 12.98 18.11 -4.20
N ILE A 106 13.04 16.80 -4.39
CA ILE A 106 11.89 15.90 -4.15
C ILE A 106 11.53 15.86 -2.66
N LEU A 107 12.53 15.70 -1.78
CA LEU A 107 12.32 15.68 -0.34
C LEU A 107 11.72 17.01 0.13
N ASN A 108 12.20 18.15 -0.37
CA ASN A 108 11.59 19.45 -0.11
C ASN A 108 10.14 19.53 -0.64
N ALA A 109 9.86 18.96 -1.82
CA ALA A 109 8.52 18.92 -2.37
C ALA A 109 7.57 18.03 -1.55
N LEU A 110 8.04 16.94 -0.93
CA LEU A 110 7.20 16.12 -0.04
C LEU A 110 6.65 16.93 1.16
N GLY A 111 7.22 18.10 1.47
CA GLY A 111 6.64 19.16 2.29
C GLY A 111 7.08 19.11 3.77
N GLU A 112 6.24 19.68 4.66
CA GLU A 112 6.46 19.73 6.13
C GLU A 112 6.48 18.36 6.81
N TRP A 113 6.12 17.30 6.09
CA TRP A 113 6.29 15.95 6.55
C TRP A 113 7.79 15.61 6.49
N ARG A 114 8.47 15.80 7.62
CA ARG A 114 9.80 15.23 7.85
C ARG A 114 9.62 13.96 8.67
N PRO A 115 9.94 12.78 8.13
CA PRO A 115 10.05 11.59 8.96
C PRO A 115 11.09 11.87 10.06
N SER A 116 10.94 11.19 11.21
CA SER A 116 12.03 11.18 12.21
C SER A 116 13.33 10.70 11.57
N ALA A 117 14.48 10.94 12.20
CA ALA A 117 15.77 10.44 11.69
C ALA A 117 15.73 8.92 11.44
N ASP A 118 15.08 8.16 12.32
CA ASP A 118 14.89 6.71 12.18
C ASP A 118 13.99 6.38 10.98
N ALA A 119 12.86 7.08 10.84
CA ALA A 119 11.93 6.89 9.73
C ALA A 119 12.54 7.29 8.38
N GLN A 120 13.43 8.29 8.36
CA GLN A 120 14.20 8.68 7.18
C GLN A 120 15.18 7.59 6.78
N HIS A 121 15.90 7.00 7.73
CA HIS A 121 16.79 5.87 7.46
C HIS A 121 16.04 4.67 6.89
N VAL A 122 14.90 4.31 7.50
CA VAL A 122 14.01 3.26 7.00
C VAL A 122 13.49 3.58 5.60
N ALA A 123 13.12 4.84 5.34
CA ALA A 123 12.67 5.27 4.03
C ALA A 123 13.78 5.15 2.97
N ASP A 124 15.00 5.57 3.26
CA ASP A 124 16.13 5.47 2.33
C ASP A 124 16.49 4.01 2.02
N ASP A 125 16.45 3.14 3.02
CA ASP A 125 16.61 1.69 2.83
C ASP A 125 15.50 1.10 1.98
N ALA A 126 14.24 1.42 2.29
CA ALA A 126 13.08 0.94 1.55
C ALA A 126 13.12 1.40 0.09
N VAL A 127 13.48 2.67 -0.17
CA VAL A 127 13.63 3.21 -1.52
C VAL A 127 14.66 2.41 -2.33
N ARG A 128 15.81 2.06 -1.71
CA ARG A 128 16.83 1.22 -2.34
C ARG A 128 16.31 -0.18 -2.64
N VAL A 129 15.66 -0.83 -1.67
CA VAL A 129 15.12 -2.19 -1.82
C VAL A 129 14.03 -2.22 -2.89
N ILE A 130 13.07 -1.29 -2.84
CA ILE A 130 11.98 -1.17 -3.83
C ILE A 130 12.55 -1.03 -5.23
N ALA A 131 13.60 -0.22 -5.41
CA ALA A 131 14.20 0.07 -6.71
C ALA A 131 14.69 -1.20 -7.42
N VAL A 132 15.29 -2.14 -6.68
CA VAL A 132 15.99 -3.31 -7.24
C VAL A 132 15.25 -4.63 -7.04
N CYS A 133 14.33 -4.71 -6.08
CA CYS A 133 13.61 -5.95 -5.79
C CYS A 133 12.55 -6.24 -6.84
N THR A 134 12.62 -7.43 -7.43
CA THR A 134 11.69 -7.94 -8.45
C THR A 134 10.82 -9.09 -7.94
N VAL A 135 10.99 -9.48 -6.67
CA VAL A 135 10.38 -10.66 -6.08
C VAL A 135 9.08 -10.26 -5.35
N PRO A 136 7.88 -10.72 -5.77
CA PRO A 136 6.62 -10.22 -5.24
C PRO A 136 6.44 -10.44 -3.73
N HIS A 137 6.74 -11.62 -3.20
CA HIS A 137 6.58 -11.90 -1.77
C HIS A 137 7.50 -11.04 -0.87
N GLU A 138 8.71 -10.72 -1.34
CA GLU A 138 9.64 -9.81 -0.66
C GLU A 138 9.08 -8.38 -0.63
N LEU A 139 8.53 -7.92 -1.75
CA LEU A 139 7.87 -6.62 -1.84
C LEU A 139 6.59 -6.55 -0.98
N VAL A 140 5.83 -7.64 -0.87
CA VAL A 140 4.69 -7.76 0.05
C VAL A 140 5.14 -7.66 1.50
N ARG A 141 6.23 -8.35 1.87
CA ARG A 141 6.81 -8.30 3.21
C ARG A 141 7.30 -6.90 3.56
N LEU A 142 7.98 -6.24 2.62
CA LEU A 142 8.41 -4.85 2.78
C LEU A 142 7.22 -3.91 2.95
N ALA A 143 6.19 -4.02 2.09
CA ALA A 143 4.97 -3.22 2.20
C ALA A 143 4.29 -3.41 3.56
N ARG A 144 4.24 -4.64 4.07
CA ARG A 144 3.74 -4.94 5.42
C ARG A 144 4.57 -4.26 6.50
N SER A 145 5.90 -4.41 6.46
CA SER A 145 6.81 -3.79 7.43
C SER A 145 6.69 -2.27 7.44
N LEU A 146 6.61 -1.63 6.28
CA LEU A 146 6.43 -0.17 6.16
C LEU A 146 5.07 0.29 6.67
N ARG A 147 4.02 -0.53 6.51
CA ARG A 147 2.66 -0.24 6.98
C ARG A 147 2.52 -0.37 8.51
N GLU A 148 3.21 -1.35 9.09
CA GLU A 148 3.12 -1.70 10.52
C GLU A 148 4.17 -0.97 11.37
N GLY A 149 5.36 -0.70 10.81
CA GLY A 149 6.51 -0.17 11.53
C GLY A 149 6.47 1.34 11.75
N ASP A 150 6.06 2.13 10.74
CA ASP A 150 6.01 3.58 10.86
C ASP A 150 4.78 4.20 10.17
N PRO A 151 3.88 4.88 10.91
CA PRO A 151 2.70 5.52 10.34
C PRO A 151 3.03 6.66 9.36
N ALA A 152 4.28 7.12 9.31
CA ALA A 152 4.75 8.18 8.44
C ALA A 152 5.06 7.66 7.02
N LEU A 153 5.29 6.34 6.81
CA LEU A 153 5.71 5.77 5.53
C LEU A 153 4.64 5.04 4.69
N PRO A 154 3.32 5.33 4.78
CA PRO A 154 2.30 4.51 4.14
C PRO A 154 2.35 4.60 2.60
N HIS A 155 2.90 5.69 2.04
CA HIS A 155 3.06 5.87 0.59
C HIS A 155 4.16 4.96 0.01
N LEU A 156 5.24 4.74 0.75
CA LEU A 156 6.27 3.77 0.34
C LEU A 156 5.72 2.34 0.40
N ALA A 157 4.87 2.03 1.40
CA ALA A 157 4.18 0.76 1.46
C ALA A 157 3.28 0.53 0.23
N VAL A 158 2.54 1.57 -0.20
CA VAL A 158 1.73 1.54 -1.44
C VAL A 158 2.59 1.27 -2.67
N ILE A 159 3.76 1.90 -2.80
CA ILE A 159 4.67 1.68 -3.94
C ILE A 159 5.23 0.26 -3.95
N ALA A 160 5.71 -0.23 -2.79
CA ALA A 160 6.20 -1.60 -2.66
C ALA A 160 5.10 -2.61 -3.05
N ALA A 161 3.87 -2.41 -2.57
CA ALA A 161 2.75 -3.26 -2.90
C ALA A 161 2.33 -3.16 -4.38
N HIS A 162 2.35 -1.97 -4.98
CA HIS A 162 2.11 -1.80 -6.43
C HIS A 162 3.13 -2.56 -7.27
N ARG A 163 4.43 -2.47 -6.93
CA ARG A 163 5.46 -3.26 -7.60
C ARG A 163 5.25 -4.76 -7.40
N ALA A 164 4.84 -5.19 -6.19
CA ALA A 164 4.53 -6.59 -5.94
C ALA A 164 3.43 -7.09 -6.89
N VAL A 165 2.36 -6.31 -7.08
CA VAL A 165 1.28 -6.66 -8.04
C VAL A 165 1.82 -6.72 -9.46
N ALA A 166 2.60 -5.72 -9.90
CA ALA A 166 3.16 -5.69 -11.25
C ALA A 166 4.03 -6.93 -11.54
N TYR A 167 4.94 -7.27 -10.63
CA TYR A 167 5.79 -8.46 -10.78
C TYR A 167 5.00 -9.77 -10.64
N ALA A 168 4.01 -9.85 -9.74
CA ALA A 168 3.15 -11.03 -9.64
C ALA A 168 2.34 -11.24 -10.92
N ASP A 169 1.88 -10.17 -11.56
CA ASP A 169 1.14 -10.24 -12.82
C ASP A 169 2.02 -10.63 -14.00
N ILE A 170 3.26 -10.13 -14.07
CA ILE A 170 4.25 -10.54 -15.07
C ILE A 170 4.62 -12.02 -14.89
N SER A 171 4.92 -12.44 -13.66
CA SER A 171 5.29 -13.83 -13.34
C SER A 171 4.15 -14.82 -13.57
N ALA A 172 2.90 -14.37 -13.47
CA ALA A 172 1.71 -15.21 -13.69
C ALA A 172 1.37 -15.43 -15.17
N ALA A 173 2.06 -14.78 -16.12
CA ALA A 173 1.85 -14.99 -17.55
C ALA A 173 2.31 -16.42 -17.96
N GLY A 174 1.44 -17.40 -17.71
CA GLY A 174 1.65 -18.81 -18.09
C GLY A 174 1.60 -19.82 -16.93
N ASP A 175 1.49 -19.40 -15.67
CA ASP A 175 1.43 -20.31 -14.51
C ASP A 175 0.12 -20.16 -13.71
N PRO A 176 -0.79 -21.14 -13.77
CA PRO A 176 -2.01 -21.17 -12.95
C PRO A 176 -1.73 -21.15 -11.43
N ARG A 177 -0.55 -21.62 -10.98
CA ARG A 177 -0.14 -21.62 -9.57
C ARG A 177 0.22 -20.23 -9.05
N ALA A 178 0.44 -19.26 -9.94
CA ALA A 178 0.69 -17.87 -9.58
C ALA A 178 -0.57 -17.11 -9.11
N ALA A 179 -1.76 -17.74 -9.13
CA ALA A 179 -2.99 -17.14 -8.60
C ALA A 179 -2.87 -16.72 -7.13
N GLY A 180 -2.24 -17.56 -6.28
CA GLY A 180 -2.04 -17.25 -4.87
C GLY A 180 -1.12 -16.04 -4.64
N GLU A 181 -0.03 -15.93 -5.39
CA GLU A 181 0.89 -14.79 -5.29
C GLU A 181 0.23 -13.48 -5.79
N ARG A 182 -0.52 -13.56 -6.89
CA ARG A 182 -1.34 -12.44 -7.41
C ARG A 182 -2.37 -11.94 -6.42
N SER A 183 -3.05 -12.86 -5.75
CA SER A 183 -4.05 -12.57 -4.73
C SER A 183 -3.39 -11.92 -3.51
N MET A 184 -2.31 -12.50 -3.00
CA MET A 184 -1.52 -11.95 -1.89
C MET A 184 -1.01 -10.53 -2.17
N ALA A 185 -0.47 -10.28 -3.38
CA ALA A 185 0.03 -8.97 -3.77
C ALA A 185 -1.09 -7.92 -3.81
N ARG A 186 -2.25 -8.26 -4.38
CA ARG A 186 -3.43 -7.37 -4.45
C ARG A 186 -4.03 -7.08 -3.07
N HIS A 187 -4.11 -8.10 -2.20
CA HIS A 187 -4.49 -7.92 -0.81
C HIS A 187 -3.54 -6.97 -0.07
N SER A 188 -2.22 -7.13 -0.25
CA SER A 188 -1.24 -6.22 0.32
C SER A 188 -1.45 -4.78 -0.15
N LEU A 189 -1.69 -4.59 -1.46
CA LEU A 189 -1.97 -3.26 -2.03
C LEU A 189 -3.26 -2.66 -1.46
N ALA A 190 -4.36 -3.41 -1.41
CA ALA A 190 -5.63 -2.93 -0.84
C ALA A 190 -5.45 -2.51 0.63
N ALA A 191 -4.70 -3.27 1.43
CA ALA A 191 -4.38 -2.91 2.81
C ALA A 191 -3.55 -1.61 2.91
N CYS A 192 -2.60 -1.40 2.00
CA CYS A 192 -1.81 -0.17 1.93
C CYS A 192 -2.66 1.05 1.48
N LEU A 193 -3.55 0.86 0.50
CA LEU A 193 -4.46 1.90 0.03
C LEU A 193 -5.37 2.40 1.15
N ARG A 194 -5.97 1.48 1.92
CA ARG A 194 -6.78 1.82 3.10
C ARG A 194 -6.03 2.71 4.10
N ARG A 195 -4.73 2.45 4.31
CA ARG A 195 -3.87 3.23 5.23
C ARG A 195 -3.44 4.59 4.69
N THR A 196 -3.72 4.88 3.43
CA THR A 196 -3.50 6.18 2.80
C THR A 196 -4.82 6.89 2.50
N ASP A 197 -5.88 6.60 3.26
CA ASP A 197 -7.23 7.15 3.11
C ASP A 197 -7.86 6.91 1.73
N ARG A 198 -7.37 5.89 1.00
CA ARG A 198 -7.91 5.45 -0.29
C ARG A 198 -8.83 4.25 -0.14
N SER A 199 -9.74 4.32 0.83
CA SER A 199 -10.64 3.21 1.17
C SER A 199 -11.55 2.80 0.01
N ARG A 200 -11.96 3.73 -0.86
CA ARG A 200 -12.70 3.41 -2.09
C ARG A 200 -11.91 2.49 -3.01
N ASP A 201 -10.67 2.87 -3.32
CA ASP A 201 -9.81 2.10 -4.20
C ASP A 201 -9.46 0.75 -3.58
N ALA A 202 -9.32 0.70 -2.25
CA ALA A 202 -9.14 -0.53 -1.50
C ALA A 202 -10.36 -1.47 -1.59
N VAL A 203 -11.59 -0.94 -1.49
CA VAL A 203 -12.83 -1.72 -1.67
C VAL A 203 -12.92 -2.29 -3.08
N GLU A 204 -12.72 -1.45 -4.10
CA GLU A 204 -12.77 -1.90 -5.50
C GLU A 204 -11.74 -3.00 -5.80
N LEU A 205 -10.50 -2.81 -5.33
CA LEU A 205 -9.44 -3.80 -5.51
C LEU A 205 -9.70 -5.09 -4.73
N ALA A 206 -10.18 -5.00 -3.49
CA ALA A 206 -10.49 -6.17 -2.68
C ALA A 206 -11.64 -6.99 -3.30
N ARG A 207 -12.73 -6.34 -3.75
CA ARG A 207 -13.82 -7.02 -4.46
C ARG A 207 -13.35 -7.69 -5.74
N ALA A 208 -12.52 -7.02 -6.54
CA ALA A 208 -11.95 -7.60 -7.75
C ALA A 208 -11.07 -8.82 -7.46
N THR A 209 -10.36 -8.82 -6.32
CA THR A 209 -9.50 -9.94 -5.91
C THR A 209 -10.32 -11.12 -5.40
N ILE A 210 -11.34 -10.87 -4.57
CA ILE A 210 -12.28 -11.88 -4.06
C ILE A 210 -13.05 -12.56 -5.19
N ALA A 211 -13.41 -11.81 -6.25
CA ALA A 211 -14.06 -12.39 -7.42
C ALA A 211 -13.20 -13.44 -8.15
N VAL A 212 -11.87 -13.41 -7.95
CA VAL A 212 -10.93 -14.40 -8.47
C VAL A 212 -10.66 -15.54 -7.47
N GLN A 213 -10.65 -15.24 -6.17
CA GLN A 213 -10.48 -16.20 -5.08
C GLN A 213 -11.37 -15.82 -3.89
N SER A 214 -12.52 -16.48 -3.76
CA SER A 214 -13.55 -16.11 -2.78
C SER A 214 -13.49 -16.88 -1.47
N ASP A 215 -12.68 -17.93 -1.40
CA ASP A 215 -12.56 -18.89 -0.30
C ASP A 215 -11.52 -18.47 0.77
N GLY A 216 -10.72 -17.44 0.50
CA GLY A 216 -9.68 -16.97 1.41
C GLY A 216 -10.13 -15.82 2.34
N PRO A 217 -9.93 -15.92 3.68
CA PRO A 217 -10.39 -14.91 4.65
C PRO A 217 -9.66 -13.56 4.53
N VAL A 218 -8.46 -13.53 3.94
CA VAL A 218 -7.64 -12.33 3.82
C VAL A 218 -8.34 -11.23 3.00
N GLY A 219 -8.92 -11.60 1.86
CA GLY A 219 -9.60 -10.63 0.99
C GLY A 219 -10.81 -10.01 1.68
N TRP A 220 -11.62 -10.85 2.31
CA TRP A 220 -12.78 -10.43 3.09
C TRP A 220 -12.40 -9.54 4.27
N THR A 221 -11.34 -9.88 5.01
CA THR A 221 -10.82 -9.04 6.11
C THR A 221 -10.51 -7.62 5.65
N ILE A 222 -9.85 -7.49 4.50
CA ILE A 222 -9.48 -6.19 3.94
C ILE A 222 -10.71 -5.44 3.43
N LEU A 223 -11.63 -6.14 2.76
CA LEU A 223 -12.88 -5.56 2.27
C LEU A 223 -13.76 -5.04 3.41
N THR A 224 -13.90 -5.80 4.50
CA THR A 224 -14.63 -5.39 5.71
C THR A 224 -14.02 -4.12 6.29
N GLY A 225 -12.70 -4.10 6.48
CA GLY A 225 -12.00 -2.93 7.00
C GLY A 225 -12.15 -1.69 6.12
N ALA A 226 -11.97 -1.84 4.80
CA ALA A 226 -12.06 -0.73 3.85
C ALA A 226 -13.49 -0.20 3.71
N THR A 227 -14.49 -1.09 3.69
CA THR A 227 -15.91 -0.73 3.65
C THR A 227 -16.32 0.02 4.92
N ARG A 228 -15.85 -0.46 6.09
CA ARG A 228 -16.09 0.23 7.36
C ARG A 228 -15.55 1.65 7.37
N ASP A 229 -14.32 1.82 6.89
CA ASP A 229 -13.66 3.13 6.87
C ASP A 229 -14.32 4.09 5.85
N LEU A 230 -14.98 3.58 4.80
CA LEU A 230 -15.61 4.37 3.74
C LEU A 230 -17.10 4.65 3.95
N HIS A 231 -17.86 3.64 4.40
CA HIS A 231 -19.32 3.63 4.45
C HIS A 231 -19.89 3.42 5.86
N GLY A 232 -19.03 3.13 6.85
CA GLY A 232 -19.42 2.94 8.24
C GLY A 232 -19.69 1.48 8.63
N GLY A 233 -20.04 1.28 9.90
CA GLY A 233 -20.19 -0.05 10.51
C GLY A 233 -21.26 -0.92 9.88
N ALA A 234 -22.42 -0.36 9.54
CA ALA A 234 -23.55 -1.12 8.99
C ALA A 234 -23.19 -1.80 7.65
N SER A 235 -22.61 -1.06 6.70
CA SER A 235 -22.15 -1.63 5.43
C SER A 235 -21.01 -2.63 5.60
N ALA A 236 -20.17 -2.47 6.63
CA ALA A 236 -19.13 -3.45 6.94
C ALA A 236 -19.71 -4.76 7.48
N VAL A 237 -20.82 -4.71 8.22
CA VAL A 237 -21.54 -5.91 8.67
C VAL A 237 -22.12 -6.67 7.48
N GLU A 238 -22.71 -5.98 6.49
CA GLU A 238 -23.18 -6.64 5.25
C GLU A 238 -22.05 -7.41 4.55
N VAL A 239 -20.83 -6.88 4.54
CA VAL A 239 -19.66 -7.58 4.00
C VAL A 239 -19.25 -8.77 4.86
N VAL A 240 -19.35 -8.67 6.19
CA VAL A 240 -19.05 -9.79 7.10
C VAL A 240 -20.05 -10.93 6.86
N ASP A 241 -21.33 -10.61 6.77
CA ASP A 241 -22.39 -11.59 6.51
C ASP A 241 -22.19 -12.23 5.12
N GLU A 242 -21.89 -11.42 4.08
CA GLU A 242 -21.54 -11.91 2.74
C GLU A 242 -20.32 -12.87 2.79
N ALA A 243 -19.30 -12.53 3.56
CA ALA A 243 -18.10 -13.35 3.72
C ALA A 243 -18.40 -14.70 4.41
N VAL A 244 -19.23 -14.70 5.45
CA VAL A 244 -19.67 -15.91 6.17
C VAL A 244 -20.50 -16.80 5.28
N ASP A 245 -21.43 -16.24 4.50
CA ASP A 245 -22.24 -16.99 3.54
C ASP A 245 -21.38 -17.69 2.48
N ARG A 246 -20.24 -17.09 2.13
CA ARG A 246 -19.32 -17.60 1.09
C ARG A 246 -18.31 -18.61 1.61
N MET A 247 -17.73 -18.38 2.79
CA MET A 247 -16.65 -19.22 3.34
C MET A 247 -17.15 -20.26 4.35
N GLY A 248 -18.33 -20.05 4.93
CA GLY A 248 -18.79 -20.77 6.12
C GLY A 248 -18.30 -20.11 7.42
N VAL A 249 -19.13 -20.18 8.47
CA VAL A 249 -18.84 -19.56 9.77
C VAL A 249 -17.60 -20.17 10.44
N GLU A 250 -17.37 -21.47 10.25
CA GLU A 250 -16.22 -22.16 10.82
C GLU A 250 -14.91 -21.67 10.23
N VAL A 251 -14.85 -21.48 8.91
CA VAL A 251 -13.66 -20.94 8.21
C VAL A 251 -13.42 -19.49 8.58
N ALA A 252 -14.50 -18.70 8.60
CA ALA A 252 -14.44 -17.29 8.96
C ALA A 252 -13.97 -17.08 10.42
N ALA A 253 -14.50 -17.88 11.36
CA ALA A 253 -14.12 -17.82 12.77
C ALA A 253 -12.71 -18.39 13.05
N ALA A 254 -12.25 -19.34 12.23
CA ALA A 254 -10.90 -19.89 12.34
C ALA A 254 -9.81 -18.88 11.93
N ASP A 255 -10.13 -17.86 11.12
CA ASP A 255 -9.19 -16.78 10.81
C ASP A 255 -9.33 -15.64 11.82
N PRO A 256 -8.32 -15.43 12.70
CA PRO A 256 -8.48 -14.51 13.80
C PRO A 256 -8.35 -13.03 13.37
N TYR A 257 -7.78 -12.76 12.19
CA TYR A 257 -7.77 -11.41 11.62
C TYR A 257 -9.14 -11.04 11.06
N PHE A 258 -9.80 -11.97 10.37
CA PHE A 258 -11.18 -11.81 9.93
C PHE A 258 -12.10 -11.64 11.14
N ALA A 259 -12.00 -12.51 12.15
CA ALA A 259 -12.80 -12.41 13.37
C ALA A 259 -12.62 -11.07 14.09
N SER A 260 -11.39 -10.55 14.16
CA SER A 260 -11.11 -9.22 14.69
C SER A 260 -11.75 -8.09 13.86
N ALA A 261 -11.70 -8.20 12.52
CA ALA A 261 -12.34 -7.24 11.62
C ALA A 261 -13.87 -7.27 11.73
N ALA A 262 -14.46 -8.46 11.83
CA ALA A 262 -15.89 -8.66 12.04
C ALA A 262 -16.34 -8.03 13.38
N ALA A 263 -15.62 -8.33 14.47
CA ALA A 263 -15.90 -7.70 15.77
C ALA A 263 -15.82 -6.17 15.72
N ALA A 264 -14.89 -5.61 14.94
CA ALA A 264 -14.78 -4.17 14.75
C ALA A 264 -15.94 -3.58 13.92
N ALA A 265 -16.46 -4.32 12.93
CA ALA A 265 -17.62 -3.93 12.14
C ALA A 265 -18.90 -3.90 12.99
N TYR A 266 -19.20 -4.99 13.72
CA TYR A 266 -20.38 -5.05 14.60
C TYR A 266 -20.33 -4.02 15.73
N ARG A 267 -19.15 -3.76 16.32
CA ARG A 267 -19.00 -2.64 17.28
C ARG A 267 -19.35 -1.29 16.66
N ALA A 268 -18.82 -1.02 15.48
CA ALA A 268 -19.11 0.23 14.76
C ALA A 268 -20.58 0.35 14.33
N ALA A 269 -21.30 -0.77 14.19
CA ALA A 269 -22.72 -0.83 13.91
C ALA A 269 -23.62 -0.74 15.17
N GLY A 270 -23.04 -0.70 16.38
CA GLY A 270 -23.81 -0.68 17.63
C GLY A 270 -24.36 -2.04 18.06
N MET A 271 -23.71 -3.14 17.64
CA MET A 271 -24.13 -4.53 17.93
C MET A 271 -23.10 -5.26 18.82
N PRO A 272 -22.93 -4.86 20.09
CA PRO A 272 -21.86 -5.36 20.95
C PRO A 272 -21.91 -6.88 21.19
N GLY A 273 -23.10 -7.48 21.36
CA GLY A 273 -23.21 -8.93 21.59
C GLY A 273 -22.71 -9.78 20.41
N HIS A 274 -22.86 -9.29 19.18
CA HIS A 274 -22.28 -9.96 17.99
C HIS A 274 -20.77 -9.75 17.93
N ALA A 275 -20.32 -8.54 18.28
CA ALA A 275 -18.90 -8.25 18.31
C ALA A 275 -18.14 -9.09 19.34
N ASP A 276 -18.73 -9.33 20.52
CA ASP A 276 -18.12 -10.15 21.58
C ASP A 276 -17.98 -11.61 21.13
N ALA A 277 -18.98 -12.17 20.43
CA ALA A 277 -18.91 -13.51 19.86
C ALA A 277 -17.75 -13.65 18.85
N TRP A 278 -17.57 -12.67 17.98
CA TRP A 278 -16.43 -12.63 17.04
C TRP A 278 -15.09 -12.37 17.74
N GLN A 279 -15.08 -11.56 18.80
CA GLN A 279 -13.86 -11.28 19.55
C GLN A 279 -13.37 -12.52 20.32
N LEU A 280 -14.28 -13.35 20.84
CA LEU A 280 -13.98 -14.66 21.43
C LEU A 280 -13.33 -15.60 20.40
N ALA A 281 -13.87 -15.64 19.17
CA ALA A 281 -13.25 -16.42 18.09
C ALA A 281 -11.84 -15.90 17.70
N ALA A 282 -11.57 -14.60 17.89
CA ALA A 282 -10.26 -13.99 17.67
C ALA A 282 -9.26 -14.17 18.82
N GLU A 283 -9.67 -14.71 19.97
CA GLU A 283 -8.80 -14.91 21.14
C GLU A 283 -7.53 -15.73 20.90
N PRO A 284 -7.41 -16.65 19.92
CA PRO A 284 -6.13 -17.24 19.57
C PRO A 284 -5.04 -16.19 19.24
N LEU A 285 -5.40 -14.98 18.75
CA LEU A 285 -4.45 -13.86 18.57
C LEU A 285 -4.14 -13.10 19.87
N ASN A 286 -5.08 -13.02 20.81
CA ASN A 286 -4.88 -12.34 22.10
C ASN A 286 -4.20 -13.26 23.14
N GLY A 287 -4.32 -14.57 22.96
CA GLY A 287 -3.69 -15.65 23.73
C GLY A 287 -2.38 -16.14 23.12
N HIS A 288 -1.97 -15.65 21.95
CA HIS A 288 -0.56 -15.55 21.61
C HIS A 288 0.04 -14.44 22.46
N SER A 289 0.30 -14.75 23.73
CA SER A 289 1.40 -14.13 24.45
C SER A 289 2.52 -13.93 23.45
N GLN A 290 2.96 -12.68 23.25
CA GLN A 290 4.22 -12.44 22.56
C GLN A 290 5.19 -13.48 23.11
N PRO A 291 5.83 -14.31 22.26
CA PRO A 291 6.75 -15.31 22.75
C PRO A 291 7.66 -14.56 23.70
N SER A 292 7.74 -15.05 24.94
CA SER A 292 8.64 -14.45 25.92
C SER A 292 10.00 -14.27 25.25
N ARG A 293 10.78 -13.26 25.67
CA ARG A 293 12.10 -13.05 25.05
C ARG A 293 12.92 -14.36 25.02
N GLN A 294 12.71 -15.24 26.00
CA GLN A 294 13.22 -16.61 26.05
C GLN A 294 12.74 -17.48 24.86
N GLU A 295 11.43 -17.61 24.67
CA GLU A 295 10.82 -18.40 23.58
C GLU A 295 11.18 -17.87 22.18
N ALA A 296 11.29 -16.55 22.03
CA ALA A 296 11.74 -15.94 20.78
C ALA A 296 13.18 -16.34 20.44
N LEU A 297 14.07 -16.39 21.46
CA LEU A 297 15.46 -16.81 21.31
C LEU A 297 15.58 -18.33 21.05
N GLU A 298 14.71 -19.14 21.64
CA GLU A 298 14.65 -20.58 21.37
C GLU A 298 14.20 -20.87 19.94
N ARG A 299 13.14 -20.19 19.47
CA ARG A 299 12.67 -20.30 18.08
C ARG A 299 13.72 -19.84 17.09
N ALA A 300 14.44 -18.76 17.37
CA ALA A 300 15.55 -18.29 16.53
C ALA A 300 16.70 -19.32 16.48
N GLY A 301 17.03 -19.96 17.60
CA GLY A 301 18.00 -21.06 17.66
C GLY A 301 17.56 -22.29 16.86
N GLN A 302 16.29 -22.69 16.97
CA GLN A 302 15.72 -23.78 16.17
C GLN A 302 15.75 -23.45 14.67
N PHE A 303 15.46 -22.20 14.30
CA PHE A 303 15.52 -21.75 12.93
C PHE A 303 16.94 -21.80 12.36
N ALA A 304 17.96 -21.39 13.12
CA ALA A 304 19.36 -21.55 12.71
C ALA A 304 19.75 -23.02 12.46
N ALA A 305 19.24 -23.95 13.28
CA ALA A 305 19.45 -25.38 13.07
C ALA A 305 18.83 -25.87 11.75
N VAL A 306 17.62 -25.39 11.40
CA VAL A 306 16.97 -25.70 10.11
C VAL A 306 17.78 -25.12 8.94
N LEU A 307 18.30 -23.90 9.06
CA LEU A 307 19.15 -23.29 8.02
C LEU A 307 20.45 -24.09 7.80
N ARG A 308 21.06 -24.61 8.87
CA ARG A 308 22.22 -25.53 8.75
C ARG A 308 21.88 -26.82 8.01
N GLN A 309 20.73 -27.43 8.31
CA GLN A 309 20.27 -28.63 7.59
C GLN A 309 20.09 -28.35 6.09
N ARG A 310 19.72 -27.12 5.75
CA ARG A 310 19.59 -26.62 4.35
C ARG A 310 20.90 -26.11 3.75
N ARG A 311 22.04 -26.30 4.42
CA ARG A 311 23.39 -25.84 4.00
C ARG A 311 23.52 -24.31 3.85
N GLN A 312 22.65 -23.54 4.50
CA GLN A 312 22.70 -22.07 4.58
C GLN A 312 23.54 -21.64 5.78
N HIS A 313 24.85 -21.93 5.72
CA HIS A 313 25.75 -21.80 6.87
C HIS A 313 26.02 -20.34 7.27
N GLY A 314 26.00 -19.40 6.32
CA GLY A 314 26.23 -17.98 6.59
C GLY A 314 25.09 -17.34 7.37
N GLU A 315 23.85 -17.59 6.93
CA GLU A 315 22.62 -17.10 7.55
C GLU A 315 22.40 -17.74 8.93
N ALA A 316 22.68 -19.04 9.06
CA ALA A 316 22.65 -19.73 10.34
C ALA A 316 23.67 -19.12 11.33
N GLY A 317 24.89 -18.84 10.88
CA GLY A 317 25.92 -18.21 11.71
C GLY A 317 25.55 -16.81 12.19
N LEU A 318 24.94 -15.99 11.31
CA LEU A 318 24.45 -14.66 11.66
C LEU A 318 23.34 -14.74 12.74
N ILE A 319 22.37 -15.64 12.57
CA ILE A 319 21.27 -15.79 13.53
C ILE A 319 21.79 -16.29 14.88
N GLU A 320 22.71 -17.25 14.91
CA GLU A 320 23.32 -17.73 16.16
C GLU A 320 24.11 -16.64 16.88
N HIS A 321 24.83 -15.80 16.13
CA HIS A 321 25.54 -14.66 16.68
C HIS A 321 24.58 -13.66 17.34
N LEU A 322 23.49 -13.31 16.66
CA LEU A 322 22.46 -12.41 17.18
C LEU A 322 21.75 -12.99 18.41
N VAL A 323 21.44 -14.29 18.40
CA VAL A 323 20.86 -14.99 19.57
C VAL A 323 21.83 -14.97 20.76
N ALA A 324 23.13 -15.18 20.52
CA ALA A 324 24.15 -15.12 21.57
C ALA A 324 24.30 -13.70 22.16
N GLN A 325 24.28 -12.66 21.33
CA GLN A 325 24.29 -11.27 21.79
C GLN A 325 23.06 -10.93 22.62
N ALA A 326 21.87 -11.31 22.15
CA ALA A 326 20.62 -11.07 22.85
C ALA A 326 20.57 -11.81 24.20
N ARG A 327 21.07 -13.04 24.29
CA ARG A 327 21.17 -13.77 25.57
C ARG A 327 22.10 -13.08 26.57
N ARG A 328 23.24 -12.53 26.12
CA ARG A 328 24.16 -11.78 26.98
C ARG A 328 23.53 -10.49 27.52
N ALA A 329 22.71 -9.82 26.71
CA ALA A 329 21.99 -8.61 27.13
C ALA A 329 20.88 -8.88 28.16
N ILE A 330 20.46 -10.13 28.33
CA ILE A 330 19.36 -10.53 29.24
C ILE A 330 19.89 -11.20 30.51
N ALA A 331 21.14 -11.66 30.53
CA ALA A 331 21.74 -12.24 31.72
C ALA A 331 21.79 -11.19 32.86
N PRO A 332 21.35 -11.52 34.08
CA PRO A 332 21.49 -10.61 35.22
C PRO A 332 22.98 -10.32 35.44
N ALA A 333 23.30 -9.06 35.77
CA ALA A 333 24.67 -8.66 36.06
C ALA A 333 25.24 -9.57 37.17
N PRO A 334 26.49 -10.06 37.04
CA PRO A 334 27.10 -10.84 38.10
C PRO A 334 27.13 -9.97 39.38
N GLY A 335 26.46 -10.47 40.42
CA GLY A 335 26.46 -9.86 41.76
C GLY A 335 27.78 -10.02 42.49
#